data_AF-A0A8S0FKW3-F1
#
_entry.id   AF-A0A8S0FKW3-F1
#
_cell.length_a   1.000
_cell.length_b   1.000
_cell.length_c   1.000
_cell.angle_alpha   90.00
_cell.angle_beta   90.00
_cell.angle_gamma   90.00
#
_symmetry.space_group_name_H-M   'P 1'
#
loop_
_entity.id
_entity.type
_entity.pdbx_description
1 polymer ?
#
loop_
_entity_poly.entity_id
_entity_poly.type
_entity_poly.pdbx_seq_one_letter_code
_entity_poly.pdbx_strand_id
1 'polypeptide(L)'
;MSKGTTSQDAPFGTLLGYAPGGVAIYSSDYSSLDPQEYEDDAVFRSYIDDEYMGHKWQCVEFARRFLFLNYGVVFTDVGMAWEIFSLRFLREVVNDNILPLQAFPNGSPRKFSAGTGSGGASYLG
;
A
#
# COMPACT_ATOMS: atom_id res chain seq x y z
N MET A 1 6.88 10.08 -36.51
CA MET A 1 7.73 10.55 -35.40
C MET A 1 7.76 9.44 -34.34
N SER A 2 8.71 8.52 -34.46
CA SER A 2 8.86 7.41 -33.49
C SER A 2 9.59 7.93 -32.26
N LYS A 3 8.93 7.94 -31.09
CA LYS A 3 9.62 8.15 -29.82
C LYS A 3 10.15 6.81 -29.34
N GLY A 4 11.48 6.71 -29.25
CA GLY A 4 12.20 5.50 -28.86
C GLY A 4 11.81 5.03 -27.47
N THR A 5 11.49 3.74 -27.39
CA THR A 5 11.28 2.98 -26.17
C THR A 5 12.62 2.83 -25.45
N THR A 6 12.83 3.55 -24.36
CA THR A 6 13.81 3.13 -23.36
C THR A 6 13.15 2.05 -22.52
N SER A 7 13.18 0.80 -22.99
CA SER A 7 12.72 -0.36 -22.23
C SER A 7 13.74 -0.66 -21.13
N GLN A 8 13.61 0.03 -19.99
CA GLN A 8 14.31 -0.29 -18.74
C GLN A 8 13.36 -0.63 -17.59
N ASP A 9 12.05 -0.43 -17.77
CA ASP A 9 11.05 -0.81 -16.78
C ASP A 9 10.87 -2.34 -16.78
N ALA A 10 10.81 -2.91 -15.58
CA ALA A 10 10.63 -4.35 -15.43
C ALA A 10 9.17 -4.76 -15.70
N PRO A 11 8.92 -5.97 -16.26
CA PRO A 11 7.57 -6.46 -16.49
C PRO A 11 6.70 -6.45 -15.23
N PHE A 12 5.38 -6.39 -15.41
CA PHE A 12 4.40 -6.42 -14.33
C PHE A 12 4.67 -7.57 -13.36
N GLY A 13 4.59 -7.29 -12.06
CA GLY A 13 4.82 -8.28 -11.01
C GLY A 13 6.28 -8.65 -10.78
N THR A 14 7.23 -8.09 -11.54
CA THR A 14 8.66 -8.27 -11.23
C THR A 14 8.98 -7.66 -9.88
N LEU A 15 9.67 -8.41 -9.01
CA LEU A 15 10.21 -7.92 -7.75
C LEU A 15 11.30 -6.87 -8.01
N LEU A 16 11.09 -5.66 -7.54
CA LEU A 16 12.01 -4.53 -7.67
C LEU A 16 12.91 -4.34 -6.46
N GLY A 17 12.50 -4.83 -5.29
CA GLY A 17 13.24 -4.71 -4.04
C GLY A 17 12.35 -4.84 -2.81
N TYR A 18 12.87 -4.38 -1.67
CA TYR A 18 12.19 -4.46 -0.37
C TYR A 18 12.26 -3.14 0.39
N ALA A 19 11.14 -2.75 0.99
CA ALA A 19 11.08 -1.71 1.99
C ALA A 19 11.43 -2.27 3.39
N PRO A 20 11.62 -1.41 4.42
CA PRO A 20 11.84 -1.86 5.79
C PRO A 20 10.79 -2.88 6.26
N GLY A 21 11.25 -3.86 7.05
CA GLY A 21 10.43 -5.02 7.42
C GLY A 21 10.35 -6.12 6.36
N GLY A 22 11.10 -5.99 5.25
CA GLY A 22 11.11 -7.01 4.20
C GLY A 22 9.86 -6.97 3.31
N VAL A 23 9.21 -5.81 3.19
CA VAL A 23 7.99 -5.67 2.40
C VAL A 23 8.33 -5.50 0.93
N ALA A 24 7.97 -6.48 0.10
CA ALA A 24 8.28 -6.52 -1.33
C ALA A 24 7.66 -5.36 -2.12
N ILE A 25 8.42 -4.82 -3.08
CA ILE A 25 7.96 -3.82 -4.05
C ILE A 25 7.96 -4.49 -5.42
N TYR A 26 6.83 -4.43 -6.12
CA TYR A 26 6.66 -5.05 -7.43
C TYR A 26 6.42 -4.00 -8.51
N SER A 27 6.80 -4.31 -9.75
CA SER A 27 6.48 -3.50 -10.91
C SER A 27 4.97 -3.49 -11.15
N SER A 28 4.43 -2.29 -11.37
CA SER A 28 3.04 -2.05 -11.74
C SER A 28 2.91 -1.64 -13.21
N ASP A 29 3.83 -2.06 -14.08
CA ASP A 29 3.77 -1.76 -15.52
C ASP A 29 2.72 -2.64 -16.22
N TYR A 30 1.45 -2.22 -16.15
CA TYR A 30 0.34 -2.89 -16.82
C TYR A 30 0.47 -2.92 -18.35
N SER A 31 1.35 -2.11 -18.96
CA SER A 31 1.55 -2.15 -20.41
C SER A 31 2.30 -3.39 -20.88
N SER A 32 3.00 -4.07 -19.96
CA SER A 32 3.70 -5.32 -20.20
C SER A 32 2.83 -6.58 -20.05
N LEU A 33 1.55 -6.42 -19.69
CA LEU A 33 0.61 -7.53 -19.56
C LEU A 33 0.19 -8.06 -20.95
N ASP A 34 0.21 -9.38 -21.12
CA ASP A 34 -0.44 -10.05 -22.25
C ASP A 34 -1.97 -9.96 -22.13
N PRO A 35 -2.69 -9.25 -23.04
CA PRO A 35 -4.14 -9.10 -22.96
C PRO A 35 -4.93 -10.43 -22.90
N GLN A 36 -4.36 -11.56 -23.34
CA GLN A 36 -5.02 -12.88 -23.28
C GLN A 36 -4.90 -13.57 -21.93
N GLU A 37 -3.94 -13.19 -21.08
CA GLU A 37 -3.74 -13.81 -19.75
C GLU A 37 -4.70 -13.28 -18.67
N TYR A 38 -5.48 -12.23 -18.97
CA TYR A 38 -6.14 -11.41 -17.94
C TYR A 38 -7.64 -11.17 -18.18
N GLU A 39 -8.39 -12.24 -18.45
CA GLU A 39 -9.86 -12.14 -18.58
C GLU A 39 -10.59 -12.01 -17.23
N ASP A 40 -9.93 -12.34 -16.11
CA ASP A 40 -10.53 -12.31 -14.77
C ASP A 40 -9.87 -11.28 -13.86
N ASP A 41 -10.60 -10.21 -13.52
CA ASP A 41 -10.19 -9.16 -12.57
C ASP A 41 -9.76 -9.71 -11.19
N ALA A 42 -10.22 -10.91 -10.80
CA ALA A 42 -9.88 -11.51 -9.52
C ALA A 42 -8.37 -11.77 -9.36
N VAL A 43 -7.65 -12.05 -10.46
CA VAL A 43 -6.20 -12.35 -10.40
C VAL A 43 -5.37 -11.14 -9.98
N PHE A 44 -5.89 -9.93 -10.21
CA PHE A 44 -5.27 -8.68 -9.79
C PHE A 44 -5.55 -8.30 -8.34
N ARG A 45 -6.36 -9.08 -7.61
CA ARG A 45 -6.55 -8.84 -6.18
C ARG A 45 -5.39 -9.43 -5.39
N SER A 46 -4.74 -8.60 -4.59
CA SER A 46 -3.68 -8.99 -3.64
C SER A 46 -4.31 -9.33 -2.29
N TYR A 47 -3.93 -10.48 -1.73
CA TYR A 47 -4.40 -10.95 -0.43
C TYR A 47 -3.23 -11.48 0.41
N ILE A 48 -3.32 -11.32 1.73
CA ILE A 48 -2.48 -12.01 2.71
C ILE A 48 -3.41 -12.55 3.79
N ASP A 49 -3.41 -13.87 4.02
CA ASP A 49 -4.25 -14.54 5.02
C ASP A 49 -5.72 -14.05 5.02
N ASP A 50 -6.35 -14.07 3.83
CA ASP A 50 -7.71 -13.60 3.55
C ASP A 50 -7.96 -12.08 3.68
N GLU A 51 -6.96 -11.30 4.11
CA GLU A 51 -7.05 -9.84 4.18
C GLU A 51 -6.70 -9.20 2.81
N TYR A 52 -7.60 -8.38 2.28
CA TYR A 52 -7.42 -7.73 0.98
C TYR A 52 -6.44 -6.57 1.04
N MET A 53 -5.33 -6.68 0.32
CA MET A 53 -4.29 -5.65 0.28
C MET A 53 -4.58 -4.58 -0.77
N GLY A 54 -5.22 -4.92 -1.88
CA GLY A 54 -5.50 -3.97 -2.97
C GLY A 54 -5.32 -4.58 -4.35
N HIS A 55 -5.37 -3.72 -5.37
CA HIS A 55 -5.14 -4.09 -6.76
C HIS A 55 -3.63 -4.20 -7.04
N LYS A 56 -3.13 -5.39 -7.37
CA LYS A 56 -1.73 -5.67 -7.75
C LYS A 56 -1.34 -4.79 -8.92
N TRP A 57 -0.29 -3.97 -8.89
CA TRP A 57 0.61 -3.63 -7.77
C TRP A 57 0.59 -2.11 -7.52
N GLN A 58 -0.62 -1.56 -7.38
CA GLN A 58 -0.84 -0.12 -7.25
C GLN A 58 -0.31 0.42 -5.92
N CYS A 59 -0.11 1.73 -5.87
CA CYS A 59 0.39 2.41 -4.67
C CYS A 59 -0.47 2.17 -3.42
N VAL A 60 -1.79 2.07 -3.57
CA VAL A 60 -2.72 1.76 -2.48
C VAL A 60 -2.49 0.35 -1.93
N GLU A 61 -2.24 -0.62 -2.83
CA GLU A 61 -1.93 -2.00 -2.45
C GLU A 61 -0.66 -2.07 -1.59
N PHE A 62 0.41 -1.43 -2.06
CA PHE A 62 1.67 -1.42 -1.34
C PHE A 62 1.55 -0.71 0.02
N ALA A 63 0.86 0.42 0.07
CA ALA A 63 0.67 1.18 1.31
C ALA A 63 -0.10 0.36 2.36
N ARG A 64 -1.18 -0.32 1.97
CA ARG A 64 -1.97 -1.17 2.87
C ARG A 64 -1.16 -2.38 3.34
N ARG A 65 -0.47 -3.06 2.42
CA ARG A 65 0.38 -4.21 2.74
C ARG A 65 1.57 -3.86 3.63
N PHE A 66 2.17 -2.69 3.44
CA PHE A 66 3.25 -2.20 4.30
C PHE A 66 2.76 -1.98 5.74
N LEU A 67 1.58 -1.41 5.91
CA LEU A 67 0.98 -1.21 7.24
C LEU A 67 0.59 -2.54 7.90
N PHE A 68 0.02 -3.45 7.11
CA PHE A 68 -0.36 -4.78 7.58
C PHE A 68 0.86 -5.55 8.12
N LEU A 69 1.92 -5.68 7.33
CA LEU A 69 3.08 -6.49 7.69
C LEU A 69 3.94 -5.89 8.81
N ASN A 70 4.04 -4.56 8.90
CA ASN A 70 4.88 -3.91 9.91
C ASN A 70 4.14 -3.54 11.20
N TYR A 71 2.83 -3.31 11.13
CA TYR A 71 2.05 -2.74 12.25
C TYR A 71 0.75 -3.49 12.54
N GLY A 72 0.37 -4.49 11.74
CA GLY A 72 -0.86 -5.26 11.96
C GLY A 72 -2.16 -4.48 11.70
N VAL A 73 -2.08 -3.37 10.96
CA VAL A 73 -3.22 -2.47 10.72
C VAL A 73 -3.45 -2.22 9.23
N VAL A 74 -4.69 -1.93 8.88
CA VAL A 74 -5.09 -1.55 7.52
C VAL A 74 -5.98 -0.30 7.52
N PHE A 75 -5.95 0.46 6.44
CA PHE A 75 -6.97 1.46 6.16
C PHE A 75 -8.06 0.85 5.26
N THR A 76 -9.27 1.41 5.35
CA THR A 76 -10.45 0.98 4.57
C THR A 76 -10.21 1.02 3.06
N ASP A 77 -11.10 0.40 2.28
CA ASP A 77 -11.00 0.51 0.83
C ASP A 77 -11.22 1.95 0.34
N VAL A 78 -10.43 2.35 -0.65
CA VAL A 78 -10.43 3.68 -1.27
C VAL A 78 -10.37 3.50 -2.78
N GLY A 79 -11.17 4.28 -3.51
CA GLY A 79 -11.16 4.24 -4.97
C GLY A 79 -9.94 4.96 -5.55
N MET A 80 -9.45 5.99 -4.87
CA MET A 80 -8.28 6.77 -5.29
C MET A 80 -7.33 7.04 -4.13
N ALA A 81 -6.02 6.99 -4.40
CA ALA A 81 -4.98 7.13 -3.37
C ALA A 81 -5.06 8.44 -2.56
N TRP A 82 -5.56 9.53 -3.15
CA TRP A 82 -5.71 10.81 -2.45
C TRP A 82 -6.79 10.78 -1.36
N GLU A 83 -7.74 9.85 -1.44
CA GLU A 83 -8.79 9.68 -0.42
C GLU A 83 -8.22 9.21 0.93
N ILE A 84 -7.03 8.59 0.92
CA ILE A 84 -6.31 8.17 2.13
C ILE A 84 -6.13 9.36 3.09
N PHE A 85 -5.87 10.57 2.56
CA PHE A 85 -5.67 11.76 3.39
C PHE A 85 -6.94 12.22 4.14
N SER A 86 -8.12 11.80 3.67
CA SER A 86 -9.41 12.07 4.31
C SER A 86 -9.77 11.04 5.38
N LEU A 87 -9.04 9.92 5.49
CA LEU A 87 -9.29 8.90 6.48
C LEU A 87 -8.94 9.37 7.90
N ARG A 88 -9.69 8.88 8.87
CA ARG A 88 -9.55 9.25 10.29
C ARG A 88 -9.35 8.08 11.22
N PHE A 89 -9.28 6.88 10.67
CA PHE A 89 -9.02 5.67 11.43
C PHE A 89 -8.29 4.60 10.62
N LEU A 90 -7.68 3.67 11.34
CA LEU A 90 -7.15 2.40 10.87
C LEU A 90 -7.86 1.28 11.64
N ARG A 91 -7.92 0.08 11.05
CA ARG A 91 -8.41 -1.13 11.70
C ARG A 91 -7.21 -2.02 12.04
N GLU A 92 -7.13 -2.45 13.30
CA GLU A 92 -6.20 -3.47 13.76
C GLU A 92 -6.76 -4.85 13.38
N VAL A 93 -6.02 -5.64 12.60
CA VAL A 93 -6.59 -6.82 11.93
C VAL A 93 -6.83 -7.99 12.88
N VAL A 94 -6.06 -8.10 13.97
CA VAL A 94 -6.17 -9.23 14.90
C VAL A 94 -7.46 -9.21 15.74
N ASN A 95 -8.08 -8.04 15.91
CA ASN A 95 -9.20 -7.85 16.85
C ASN A 95 -10.25 -6.82 16.39
N ASP A 96 -10.09 -6.26 15.20
CA ASP A 96 -10.94 -5.22 14.60
C ASP A 96 -11.04 -3.91 15.40
N ASN A 97 -10.09 -3.62 16.29
CA ASN A 97 -10.02 -2.34 16.98
C ASN A 97 -9.81 -1.18 16.00
N ILE A 98 -10.43 -0.05 16.29
CA ILE A 98 -10.33 1.16 15.48
C ILE A 98 -9.33 2.13 16.12
N LEU A 99 -8.22 2.37 15.42
CA LEU A 99 -7.15 3.27 15.86
C LEU A 99 -7.30 4.64 15.19
N PRO A 100 -7.14 5.76 15.90
CA PRO A 100 -7.28 7.09 15.31
C PRO A 100 -6.13 7.38 14.32
N LEU A 101 -6.48 7.96 13.17
CA LEU A 101 -5.54 8.45 12.16
C LEU A 101 -5.67 9.97 12.00
N GLN A 102 -4.54 10.66 12.05
CA GLN A 102 -4.50 12.12 11.88
C GLN A 102 -3.76 12.47 10.59
N ALA A 103 -4.39 13.32 9.78
CA ALA A 103 -3.81 13.86 8.57
C ALA A 103 -3.08 15.19 8.87
N PHE A 104 -1.85 15.31 8.39
CA PHE A 104 -1.07 16.53 8.52
C PHE A 104 -0.76 17.07 7.13
N PRO A 105 -1.20 18.29 6.78
CA PRO A 105 -0.92 18.87 5.47
C PRO A 105 0.58 19.15 5.32
N ASN A 106 1.05 19.15 4.07
CA ASN A 106 2.42 19.56 3.79
C ASN A 106 2.69 20.97 4.33
N GLY A 107 3.83 21.18 4.99
CA GLY A 107 4.14 22.44 5.69
C GLY A 107 3.57 22.55 7.11
N SER A 108 2.92 21.51 7.64
CA SER A 108 2.52 21.46 9.06
C SER A 108 3.74 21.59 9.99
N PRO A 109 3.61 22.26 11.16
CA PRO A 109 4.67 22.32 12.16
C PRO A 109 4.99 20.95 12.77
N ARG A 110 4.10 19.94 12.61
CA ARG A 110 4.40 18.57 13.03
C ARG A 110 5.42 17.97 12.07
N LYS A 111 6.58 17.58 12.61
CA LYS A 111 7.63 16.89 11.86
C LYS A 111 7.17 15.50 11.40
N PHE A 112 7.58 15.13 10.20
CA PHE A 112 7.46 13.75 9.71
C PHE A 112 8.27 12.81 10.62
N SER A 113 7.71 11.64 10.92
CA SER A 113 8.43 10.57 11.61
C SER A 113 8.34 9.30 10.74
N ALA A 114 9.43 8.53 10.69
CA ALA A 114 9.47 7.33 9.85
C ALA A 114 8.36 6.35 10.29
N GLY A 115 7.56 5.89 9.34
CA GLY A 115 6.53 4.88 9.57
C GLY A 115 5.41 5.29 10.53
N THR A 116 4.89 6.52 10.49
CA THR A 116 3.84 7.00 11.42
C THR A 116 2.50 6.24 11.36
N GLY A 117 2.50 5.03 11.92
CA GLY A 117 1.68 4.60 13.05
C GLY A 117 2.58 4.40 14.27
N SER A 118 2.95 5.48 14.97
CA SER A 118 3.57 5.38 16.29
C SER A 118 2.47 5.18 17.35
N GLY A 119 1.85 4.00 17.33
CA GLY A 119 1.05 3.47 18.42
C GLY A 119 1.93 2.87 19.51
N GLY A 120 2.94 3.62 19.97
CA GLY A 120 3.67 3.26 21.18
C GLY A 120 2.75 3.54 22.35
N ALA A 121 2.03 2.52 22.82
CA ALA A 121 1.36 2.55 24.11
C ALA A 121 2.37 2.98 25.17
N SER A 122 2.31 4.25 25.56
CA SER A 122 2.95 4.71 26.79
C SER A 122 2.09 4.19 27.92
N TYR A 123 2.35 2.97 28.37
CA TYR A 123 1.90 2.52 29.68
C TYR A 123 2.67 3.35 30.71
N LEU A 124 2.05 4.42 31.20
CA LEU A 124 2.46 5.03 32.46
C LEU A 124 1.96 4.10 33.57
N GLY A 125 2.92 3.56 34.33
CA GLY A 125 2.66 3.02 35.66
C GLY A 125 2.39 4.13 36.68
#